data_AF-A0A094NKK9-F1
#
_entry.id   AF-A0A094NKK9-F1
#
_cell.length_a   1.000
_cell.length_b   1.000
_cell.length_c   1.000
_cell.angle_alpha   90.00
_cell.angle_beta   90.00
_cell.angle_gamma   90.00
#
_symmetry.space_group_name_H-M   'P 1'
#
loop_
_entity.id
_entity.type
_entity.pdbx_description
1 polymer ?
#
loop_
_entity_poly.entity_id
_entity_poly.type
_entity_poly.pdbx_seq_one_letter_code
_entity_poly.pdbx_strand_id
1 'polypeptide(L)'
;PEDLPETFEHCAEMLKRNLLSYQSQTDIYYNACLTEFQDQLKLFEKELPHFFQLAVECLIKEHEQKLSYSTGQIHHRFSKQLEDWESVKAAHKNQLHPSLGHPGNLLQLDALCQEEIKRQQDQADGIHLNTQMLQDCAAECAQNFVSALAAFTENLLLELDESITTEDVQAASK
;
A
#
# COMPACT_ATOMS: atom_id res chain seq x y z
N PRO A 1 61.31 -37.12 -10.84
CA PRO A 1 62.52 -37.57 -10.12
C PRO A 1 63.39 -36.36 -9.79
N GLU A 2 62.95 -35.62 -8.78
CA GLU A 2 63.69 -34.74 -7.87
C GLU A 2 62.68 -34.54 -6.72
N ASP A 3 63.17 -34.64 -5.48
CA ASP A 3 62.43 -34.50 -4.21
C ASP A 3 61.49 -35.64 -3.75
N LEU A 4 61.94 -36.90 -3.84
CA LEU A 4 61.45 -37.92 -2.89
C LEU A 4 62.33 -37.85 -1.63
N PRO A 5 61.77 -37.53 -0.45
CA PRO A 5 62.57 -37.38 0.77
C PRO A 5 63.30 -38.69 1.10
N GLU A 6 64.62 -38.65 1.23
CA GLU A 6 65.46 -39.85 1.44
C GLU A 6 65.25 -40.53 2.80
N THR A 7 64.57 -39.85 3.74
CA THR A 7 64.29 -40.35 5.09
C THR A 7 62.84 -40.09 5.49
N PHE A 8 62.31 -40.93 6.38
CA PHE A 8 60.95 -40.77 6.94
C PHE A 8 60.77 -39.40 7.60
N GLU A 9 61.75 -38.94 8.37
CA GLU A 9 61.75 -37.61 9.00
C GLU A 9 61.53 -36.49 7.97
N HIS A 10 62.21 -36.57 6.82
CA HIS A 10 62.13 -35.53 5.79
C HIS A 10 60.77 -35.57 5.06
N CYS A 11 60.20 -36.76 4.86
CA CYS A 11 58.81 -36.94 4.42
C CYS A 11 57.80 -36.33 5.41
N ALA A 12 57.97 -36.60 6.71
CA ALA A 12 57.07 -36.10 7.75
C ALA A 12 57.11 -34.57 7.85
N GLU A 13 58.30 -33.96 7.78
CA GLU A 13 58.46 -32.51 7.78
C GLU A 13 57.88 -31.85 6.52
N MET A 14 58.06 -32.46 5.34
CA MET A 14 57.45 -31.96 4.10
C MET A 14 55.91 -32.01 4.18
N LEU A 15 55.35 -33.12 4.66
CA LEU A 15 53.90 -33.28 4.83
C LEU A 15 53.35 -32.24 5.82
N LYS A 16 54.03 -32.06 6.96
CA LYS A 16 53.67 -31.05 7.97
C LYS A 16 53.69 -29.63 7.38
N ARG A 17 54.72 -29.28 6.60
CA ARG A 17 54.82 -27.98 5.92
C ARG A 17 53.68 -27.76 4.93
N ASN A 18 53.33 -28.79 4.15
CA ASN A 18 52.22 -28.71 3.21
C ASN A 18 50.87 -28.53 3.94
N LEU A 19 50.64 -29.30 5.03
CA LEU A 19 49.42 -29.17 5.84
C LEU A 19 49.30 -27.76 6.45
N LEU A 20 50.38 -27.20 6.99
CA LEU A 20 50.39 -25.82 7.51
C LEU A 20 50.14 -24.79 6.41
N SER A 21 50.67 -25.01 5.20
CA SER A 21 50.40 -24.14 4.05
C SER A 21 48.94 -24.19 3.64
N TYR A 22 48.33 -25.37 3.56
CA TYR A 22 46.90 -25.51 3.24
C TYR A 22 46.01 -24.88 4.31
N GLN A 23 46.37 -25.03 5.59
CA GLN A 23 45.68 -24.36 6.68
C GLN A 23 45.72 -22.83 6.50
N SER A 24 46.92 -22.26 6.30
CA SER A 24 47.07 -20.81 6.09
C SER A 24 46.28 -20.30 4.88
N GLN A 25 46.29 -21.03 3.76
CA GLN A 25 45.52 -20.66 2.57
C GLN A 25 44.01 -20.72 2.84
N THR A 26 43.55 -21.72 3.59
CA THR A 26 42.14 -21.86 3.98
C THR A 26 41.71 -20.69 4.86
N ASP A 27 42.53 -20.30 5.83
CA ASP A 27 42.25 -19.16 6.72
C ASP A 27 42.19 -17.83 5.94
N ILE A 28 43.12 -17.61 5.01
CA ILE A 28 43.13 -16.41 4.14
C ILE A 28 41.86 -16.36 3.29
N TYR A 29 41.49 -17.48 2.66
CA TYR A 29 40.31 -17.56 1.82
C TYR A 29 39.03 -17.34 2.63
N TYR A 30 38.91 -18.00 3.79
CA TYR A 30 37.79 -17.84 4.71
C TYR A 30 37.61 -16.38 5.15
N ASN A 31 38.70 -15.72 5.57
CA ASN A 31 38.67 -14.30 5.96
C ASN A 31 38.29 -13.38 4.81
N ALA A 32 38.74 -13.67 3.58
CA ALA A 32 38.36 -12.90 2.39
C ALA A 32 36.86 -13.04 2.09
N CYS A 33 36.32 -14.26 2.13
CA CYS A 33 34.89 -14.52 1.97
C CYS A 33 34.05 -13.82 3.03
N LEU A 34 34.51 -13.84 4.28
CA LEU A 34 33.80 -13.21 5.39
C LEU A 34 33.81 -11.68 5.28
N THR A 35 34.92 -11.09 4.83
CA THR A 35 35.01 -9.65 4.54
C THR A 35 34.06 -9.25 3.41
N GLU A 36 34.07 -10.01 2.30
CA GLU A 36 33.17 -9.77 1.17
C GLU A 36 31.70 -9.86 1.60
N PHE A 37 31.34 -10.89 2.37
CA PHE A 37 29.98 -11.05 2.89
C PHE A 37 29.55 -9.85 3.76
N GLN A 38 30.43 -9.39 4.67
CA GLN A 38 30.16 -8.21 5.47
C GLN A 38 29.96 -6.95 4.62
N ASP A 39 30.75 -6.78 3.56
CA ASP A 39 30.62 -5.62 2.68
C ASP A 39 29.30 -5.64 1.89
N GLN A 40 28.87 -6.81 1.42
CA GLN A 40 27.55 -6.98 0.80
C GLN A 40 26.41 -6.71 1.79
N LEU A 41 26.54 -7.18 3.03
CA LEU A 41 25.53 -6.97 4.06
C LEU A 41 25.41 -5.48 4.43
N LYS A 42 26.53 -4.75 4.53
CA LYS A 42 26.53 -3.28 4.72
C LYS A 42 25.83 -2.55 3.58
N LEU A 43 25.97 -3.02 2.34
CA LEU A 43 25.28 -2.42 1.20
C LEU A 43 23.78 -2.67 1.29
N PHE A 44 23.38 -3.89 1.63
CA PHE A 44 21.98 -4.24 1.83
C PHE A 44 21.33 -3.40 2.94
N GLU A 45 21.97 -3.30 4.11
CA GLU A 45 21.49 -2.50 5.25
C GLU A 45 21.31 -1.01 4.88
N LYS A 46 22.15 -0.46 4.00
CA LYS A 46 22.03 0.93 3.52
C LYS A 46 20.84 1.15 2.59
N GLU A 47 20.49 0.14 1.80
CA GLU A 47 19.36 0.21 0.85
C GLU A 47 18.02 -0.10 1.53
N LEU A 48 18.04 -0.80 2.66
CA LEU A 48 16.87 -1.25 3.40
C LEU A 48 15.85 -0.13 3.71
N PRO A 49 16.24 1.07 4.18
CA PRO A 49 15.29 2.15 4.44
C PRO A 49 14.56 2.63 3.17
N HIS A 50 15.25 2.66 2.03
CA HIS A 50 14.64 3.04 0.75
C HIS A 50 13.63 2.00 0.29
N PHE A 51 13.94 0.72 0.48
CA PHE A 51 13.00 -0.36 0.21
C PHE A 51 11.73 -0.25 1.06
N PHE A 52 11.87 0.00 2.37
CA PHE A 52 10.71 0.16 3.26
C PHE A 52 9.87 1.38 2.91
N GLN A 53 10.51 2.51 2.60
CA GLN A 53 9.81 3.68 2.12
C GLN A 53 8.98 3.35 0.87
N LEU A 54 9.59 2.71 -0.12
CA LEU A 54 8.91 2.35 -1.37
C LEU A 54 7.73 1.40 -1.11
N ALA A 55 7.89 0.42 -0.23
CA ALA A 55 6.84 -0.54 0.11
C ALA A 55 5.64 0.15 0.78
N VAL A 56 5.88 1.10 1.70
CA VAL A 56 4.83 1.92 2.32
C VAL A 56 4.16 2.84 1.29
N GLU A 57 4.92 3.47 0.40
CA GLU A 57 4.37 4.31 -0.68
C GLU A 57 3.48 3.49 -1.63
N CYS A 58 3.88 2.26 -1.97
CA CYS A 58 3.06 1.34 -2.75
C CYS A 58 1.73 1.03 -2.05
N LEU A 59 1.76 0.74 -0.75
CA LEU A 59 0.57 0.47 0.05
C LEU A 59 -0.38 1.69 0.09
N ILE A 60 0.16 2.88 0.34
CA ILE A 60 -0.61 4.13 0.35
C ILE A 60 -1.28 4.33 -1.00
N LYS A 61 -0.52 4.23 -2.10
CA LYS A 61 -1.03 4.44 -3.46
C LYS A 61 -2.13 3.46 -3.82
N GLU A 62 -2.01 2.20 -3.42
CA GLU A 62 -3.06 1.20 -3.63
C GLU A 62 -4.37 1.59 -2.93
N HIS A 63 -4.30 2.00 -1.67
CA HIS A 63 -5.47 2.39 -0.90
C HIS A 63 -6.07 3.73 -1.37
N GLU A 64 -5.25 4.69 -1.80
CA GLU A 64 -5.71 5.93 -2.45
C GLU A 64 -6.49 5.63 -3.74
N GLN A 65 -6.01 4.70 -4.57
CA GLN A 65 -6.71 4.31 -5.79
C GLN A 65 -8.06 3.66 -5.48
N LYS A 66 -8.14 2.80 -4.47
CA LYS A 66 -9.40 2.18 -4.02
C LYS A 66 -10.40 3.23 -3.52
N LEU A 67 -9.94 4.20 -2.73
CA LEU A 67 -10.77 5.31 -2.25
C LEU A 67 -11.26 6.18 -3.42
N SER A 68 -10.37 6.58 -4.31
CA SER A 68 -10.69 7.38 -5.50
C SER A 68 -11.72 6.68 -6.41
N TYR A 69 -11.54 5.39 -6.65
CA TYR A 69 -12.50 4.60 -7.42
C TYR A 69 -13.88 4.52 -6.76
N SER A 70 -13.93 4.24 -5.46
CA SER A 70 -15.19 4.07 -4.72
C SER A 70 -15.95 5.39 -4.60
N THR A 71 -15.26 6.46 -4.21
CA THR A 71 -15.84 7.82 -4.18
C THR A 71 -16.28 8.29 -5.57
N GLY A 72 -15.49 7.99 -6.61
CA GLY A 72 -15.85 8.28 -7.99
C GLY A 72 -17.16 7.61 -8.42
N GLN A 73 -17.40 6.37 -8.01
CA GLN A 73 -18.67 5.68 -8.28
C GLN A 73 -19.85 6.33 -7.55
N ILE A 74 -19.68 6.72 -6.29
CA ILE A 74 -20.71 7.40 -5.50
C ILE A 74 -21.07 8.74 -6.18
N HIS A 75 -20.05 9.54 -6.50
CA HIS A 75 -20.22 10.80 -7.22
C HIS A 75 -20.93 10.62 -8.56
N HIS A 76 -20.53 9.63 -9.37
CA HIS A 76 -21.16 9.40 -10.66
C HIS A 76 -22.65 9.09 -10.54
N ARG A 77 -23.04 8.24 -9.57
CA ARG A 77 -24.45 7.90 -9.31
C ARG A 77 -25.23 9.13 -8.84
N PHE A 78 -24.65 9.90 -7.93
CA PHE A 78 -25.30 11.11 -7.40
C PHE A 78 -25.47 12.20 -8.46
N SER A 79 -24.48 12.41 -9.33
CA SER A 79 -24.60 13.35 -10.46
C SER A 79 -25.77 13.02 -11.37
N LYS A 80 -25.99 11.73 -11.66
CA LYS A 80 -27.14 11.29 -12.45
C LYS A 80 -28.47 11.59 -11.75
N GLN A 81 -28.57 11.32 -10.45
CA GLN A 81 -29.77 11.67 -9.67
C GLN A 81 -30.04 13.19 -9.67
N LEU A 82 -28.98 14.00 -9.60
CA LEU A 82 -29.09 15.45 -9.66
C LEU A 82 -29.64 15.93 -11.01
N GLU A 83 -29.17 15.35 -12.12
CA GLU A 83 -29.70 15.62 -13.45
C GLU A 83 -31.18 15.24 -13.57
N ASP A 84 -31.56 14.08 -13.04
CA ASP A 84 -32.96 13.62 -13.02
C ASP A 84 -33.87 14.59 -12.25
N TRP A 85 -33.46 15.04 -11.05
CA TRP A 85 -34.22 16.01 -10.27
C TRP A 85 -34.31 17.38 -10.95
N GLU A 86 -33.25 17.85 -11.60
CA GLU A 86 -33.29 19.14 -12.31
C GLU A 86 -34.20 19.06 -13.55
N SER A 87 -34.23 17.91 -14.23
CA SER A 87 -35.17 17.64 -15.33
C SER A 87 -36.63 17.70 -14.86
N VAL A 88 -36.96 17.02 -13.74
CA VAL A 88 -38.31 17.06 -13.15
C VAL A 88 -38.69 18.47 -12.72
N LYS A 89 -37.78 19.20 -12.07
CA LYS A 89 -37.98 20.60 -11.68
C LYS A 89 -38.24 21.51 -12.88
N ALA A 90 -37.51 21.31 -13.99
CA ALA A 90 -37.75 22.03 -15.23
C ALA A 90 -39.15 21.72 -15.80
N ALA A 91 -39.58 20.45 -15.74
CA ALA A 91 -40.93 20.05 -16.14
C ALA A 91 -42.01 20.71 -15.27
N HIS A 92 -41.86 20.75 -13.94
CA HIS A 92 -42.78 21.46 -13.04
C HIS A 92 -42.83 22.96 -13.35
N LYS A 93 -41.68 23.58 -13.61
CA LYS A 93 -41.60 25.00 -13.99
C LYS A 93 -42.36 25.30 -15.28
N ASN A 94 -42.31 24.40 -16.26
CA ASN A 94 -43.02 24.57 -17.53
C ASN A 94 -44.55 24.45 -17.39
N GLN A 95 -45.04 23.84 -16.30
CA GLN A 95 -46.47 23.79 -16.00
C GLN A 95 -46.98 25.08 -15.34
N LEU A 96 -46.09 25.98 -14.92
CA LEU A 96 -46.49 27.27 -14.35
C LEU A 96 -46.99 28.21 -15.44
N HIS A 97 -48.29 28.50 -15.46
CA HIS A 97 -48.91 29.45 -16.37
C HIS A 97 -49.97 30.31 -15.68
N PRO A 98 -50.29 31.53 -16.20
CA PRO A 98 -51.17 32.48 -15.51
C PRO A 98 -52.56 31.95 -15.16
N SER A 99 -53.13 31.03 -15.96
CA SER A 99 -54.44 30.46 -15.68
C SER A 99 -54.49 29.52 -14.47
N LEU A 100 -53.35 29.07 -13.90
CA LEU A 100 -53.35 28.33 -12.63
C LEU A 100 -53.88 29.17 -11.45
N GLY A 101 -53.83 30.50 -11.54
CA GLY A 101 -54.39 31.40 -10.52
C GLY A 101 -55.92 31.54 -10.57
N HIS A 102 -56.60 30.92 -11.54
CA HIS A 102 -58.05 30.98 -11.65
C HIS A 102 -58.72 30.04 -10.62
N PRO A 103 -59.81 30.45 -9.95
CA PRO A 103 -60.49 29.62 -8.93
C PRO A 103 -60.89 28.22 -9.40
N GLY A 104 -61.15 28.05 -10.70
CA GLY A 104 -61.48 26.75 -11.31
C GLY A 104 -60.30 25.77 -11.41
N ASN A 105 -59.05 26.23 -11.28
CA ASN A 105 -57.83 25.43 -11.44
C ASN A 105 -57.11 25.16 -10.10
N LEU A 106 -57.73 25.46 -8.97
CA LEU A 106 -57.14 25.28 -7.64
C LEU A 106 -56.64 23.85 -7.39
N LEU A 107 -57.37 22.83 -7.86
CA LEU A 107 -56.97 21.43 -7.74
C LEU A 107 -55.69 21.12 -8.53
N GLN A 108 -55.53 21.72 -9.71
CA GLN A 108 -54.33 21.55 -10.55
C GLN A 108 -53.13 22.24 -9.91
N LEU A 109 -53.33 23.44 -9.34
CA LEU A 109 -52.29 24.16 -8.62
C LEU A 109 -51.83 23.40 -7.38
N ASP A 110 -52.77 22.87 -6.58
CA ASP A 110 -52.44 22.08 -5.39
C ASP A 110 -51.67 20.80 -5.76
N ALA A 111 -52.11 20.07 -6.79
CA ALA A 111 -51.39 18.90 -7.29
C ALA A 111 -49.94 19.21 -7.67
N LEU A 112 -49.71 20.29 -8.43
CA LEU A 112 -48.35 20.72 -8.81
C LEU A 112 -47.51 21.13 -7.59
N CYS A 113 -48.12 21.78 -6.60
CA CYS A 113 -47.44 22.10 -5.34
C CYS A 113 -47.04 20.82 -4.58
N GLN A 114 -47.91 19.82 -4.48
CA GLN A 114 -47.59 18.55 -3.82
C GLN A 114 -46.47 17.79 -4.54
N GLU A 115 -46.49 17.77 -5.88
CA GLU A 115 -45.43 17.16 -6.69
C GLU A 115 -44.07 17.85 -6.47
N GLU A 116 -44.03 19.18 -6.39
CA GLU A 116 -42.79 19.91 -6.13
C GLU A 116 -42.29 19.75 -4.69
N ILE A 117 -43.20 19.73 -3.70
CA ILE A 117 -42.83 19.42 -2.30
C ILE A 117 -42.18 18.04 -2.22
N LYS A 118 -42.79 17.04 -2.87
CA LYS A 118 -42.25 15.69 -2.92
C LYS A 118 -40.87 15.67 -3.58
N ARG A 119 -40.71 16.30 -4.75
CA ARG A 119 -39.42 16.36 -5.45
C ARG A 119 -38.32 17.03 -4.59
N GLN A 120 -38.66 18.07 -3.83
CA GLN A 120 -37.74 18.72 -2.89
C GLN A 120 -37.34 17.81 -1.74
N GLN A 121 -38.31 17.06 -1.17
CA GLN A 121 -38.04 16.06 -0.14
C GLN A 121 -37.13 14.95 -0.67
N ASP A 122 -37.47 14.37 -1.81
CA ASP A 122 -36.67 13.32 -2.46
C ASP A 122 -35.22 13.78 -2.73
N GLN A 123 -35.05 15.04 -3.16
CA GLN A 123 -33.72 15.63 -3.35
C GLN A 123 -32.97 15.82 -2.03
N ALA A 124 -33.63 16.30 -0.97
CA ALA A 124 -33.00 16.49 0.34
C ALA A 124 -32.56 15.15 0.95
N ASP A 125 -33.43 14.14 0.88
CA ASP A 125 -33.15 12.79 1.35
C ASP A 125 -32.00 12.16 0.55
N GLY A 126 -31.98 12.36 -0.77
CA GLY A 126 -30.91 11.89 -1.63
C GLY A 126 -29.56 12.56 -1.36
N ILE A 127 -29.54 13.86 -1.04
CA ILE A 127 -28.33 14.56 -0.58
C ILE A 127 -27.82 13.94 0.72
N HIS A 128 -28.70 13.75 1.71
CA HIS A 128 -28.33 13.15 2.99
C HIS A 128 -27.76 11.73 2.80
N LEU A 129 -28.44 10.91 1.99
CA LEU A 129 -27.98 9.55 1.68
C LEU A 129 -26.60 9.57 1.01
N ASN A 130 -26.38 10.43 0.03
CA ASN A 130 -25.08 10.55 -0.63
C ASN A 130 -23.98 10.98 0.34
N THR A 131 -24.26 11.93 1.24
CA THR A 131 -23.32 12.33 2.30
C THR A 131 -22.99 11.15 3.21
N GLN A 132 -23.99 10.37 3.63
CA GLN A 132 -23.78 9.17 4.44
C GLN A 132 -22.93 8.13 3.68
N MET A 133 -23.23 7.86 2.41
CA MET A 133 -22.45 6.92 1.59
C MET A 133 -20.98 7.34 1.46
N LEU A 134 -20.69 8.63 1.32
CA LEU A 134 -19.31 9.14 1.29
C LEU A 134 -18.61 8.96 2.64
N GLN A 135 -19.31 9.20 3.75
CA GLN A 135 -18.78 9.01 5.10
C GLN A 135 -18.47 7.53 5.37
N ASP A 136 -19.41 6.64 5.06
CA ASP A 136 -19.26 5.19 5.22
C ASP A 136 -18.10 4.68 4.36
N CYS A 137 -18.01 5.11 3.10
CA CYS A 137 -16.92 4.78 2.20
C CYS A 137 -15.56 5.24 2.75
N ALA A 138 -15.47 6.46 3.27
CA ALA A 138 -14.24 7.00 3.84
C ALA A 138 -13.83 6.23 5.10
N ALA A 139 -14.79 5.93 5.98
CA ALA A 139 -14.56 5.17 7.20
C ALA A 139 -14.08 3.74 6.90
N GLU A 140 -14.73 3.06 5.95
CA GLU A 140 -14.34 1.72 5.50
C GLU A 140 -12.95 1.72 4.88
N CYS A 141 -12.66 2.65 3.97
CA CYS A 141 -11.34 2.77 3.34
C CYS A 141 -10.24 3.05 4.36
N ALA A 142 -10.50 3.93 5.33
CA ALA A 142 -9.56 4.24 6.40
C ALA A 142 -9.30 3.04 7.30
N GLN A 143 -10.36 2.32 7.71
CA GLN A 143 -10.22 1.11 8.51
C GLN A 143 -9.41 0.04 7.78
N ASN A 144 -9.71 -0.19 6.50
CA ASN A 144 -8.97 -1.15 5.68
C ASN A 144 -7.51 -0.75 5.50
N PHE A 145 -7.22 0.54 5.30
CA PHE A 145 -5.85 1.05 5.20
C PHE A 145 -5.07 0.85 6.51
N VAL A 146 -5.65 1.23 7.65
CA VAL A 146 -4.99 1.08 8.96
C VAL A 146 -4.73 -0.40 9.26
N SER A 147 -5.69 -1.29 8.99
CA SER A 147 -5.50 -2.72 9.17
C SER A 147 -4.40 -3.29 8.25
N ALA A 148 -4.37 -2.88 6.98
CA ALA A 148 -3.33 -3.31 6.05
C ALA A 148 -1.94 -2.78 6.44
N LEU A 149 -1.86 -1.52 6.87
CA LEU A 149 -0.63 -0.91 7.37
C LEU A 149 -0.12 -1.62 8.62
N ALA A 150 -0.99 -1.92 9.57
CA ALA A 150 -0.62 -2.65 10.79
C ALA A 150 -0.05 -4.04 10.46
N ALA A 151 -0.74 -4.82 9.61
CA ALA A 151 -0.25 -6.13 9.19
C ALA A 151 1.05 -6.05 8.39
N PHE A 152 1.17 -5.05 7.51
CA PHE A 152 2.41 -4.80 6.77
C PHE A 152 3.58 -4.47 7.70
N THR A 153 3.39 -3.57 8.67
CA THR A 153 4.41 -3.21 9.65
C THR A 153 4.78 -4.39 10.55
N GLU A 154 3.82 -5.20 10.99
CA GLU A 154 4.08 -6.41 11.76
C GLU A 154 4.96 -7.39 10.99
N ASN A 155 4.59 -7.70 9.75
CA ASN A 155 5.40 -8.57 8.88
C ASN A 155 6.80 -7.99 8.66
N LEU A 156 6.90 -6.68 8.44
CA LEU A 156 8.19 -6.01 8.24
C LEU A 156 9.13 -6.18 9.44
N LEU A 157 8.60 -6.00 10.65
CA LEU A 157 9.37 -6.14 11.88
C LEU A 157 9.81 -7.59 12.10
N LEU A 158 8.94 -8.57 11.81
CA LEU A 158 9.30 -9.99 11.89
C LEU A 158 10.43 -10.35 10.92
N GLU A 159 10.36 -9.91 9.67
CA GLU A 159 11.42 -10.14 8.68
C GLU A 159 12.74 -9.47 9.09
N LEU A 160 12.67 -8.29 9.72
CA LEU A 160 13.83 -7.61 10.27
C LEU A 160 14.44 -8.36 11.45
N ASP A 161 13.62 -8.88 12.36
CA ASP A 161 14.08 -9.65 13.53
C ASP A 161 14.75 -10.98 13.13
N GLU A 162 14.33 -11.58 12.01
CA GLU A 162 14.94 -12.80 11.45
C GLU A 162 16.19 -12.52 10.59
N SER A 163 16.45 -11.26 10.26
CA SER A 163 17.56 -10.88 9.38
C SER A 163 18.89 -10.79 10.13
N ILE A 164 19.96 -11.25 9.48
CA ILE A 164 21.33 -11.13 9.98
C ILE A 164 21.84 -9.71 9.73
N THR A 165 22.47 -9.11 10.73
CA THR A 165 23.13 -7.81 10.61
C THR A 165 24.64 -7.93 10.55
N THR A 166 25.30 -6.84 10.18
CA THR A 166 26.76 -6.74 10.18
C THR A 166 27.39 -6.96 11.56
N GLU A 167 26.62 -6.78 12.64
CA GLU A 167 27.06 -7.03 14.02
C GLU A 167 27.07 -8.53 14.37
N ASP A 168 26.26 -9.34 13.70
CA ASP A 168 26.14 -10.78 13.95
C ASP A 168 27.26 -11.60 13.29
N VAL A 169 27.96 -11.02 12.32
CA VAL A 169 29.06 -11.67 11.59
C VAL A 169 30.38 -11.42 12.30
N GLN A 170 31.03 -12.49 12.79
CA GLN A 170 32.37 -12.39 13.41
C GLN A 170 33.35 -11.61 12.54
N ALA A 171 34.14 -10.72 13.15
CA ALA A 171 35.21 -10.04 12.43
C ALA A 171 36.26 -11.04 11.91
N ALA A 172 36.76 -10.80 10.70
CA ALA A 172 37.87 -11.59 10.13
C ALA A 172 39.04 -11.60 11.12
N SER A 173 39.56 -12.79 11.42
CA SER A 173 40.67 -12.93 12.38
C SER A 173 41.96 -12.49 11.70
N LYS A 174 42.74 -11.63 12.37
CA LYS A 174 44.04 -11.15 11.87
C LYS A 174 45.07 -12.27 11.73
#